data_AF-A0A7K9IEF2-F1
#
_entry.id   AF-A0A7K9IEF2-F1
#
_cell.length_a   1.000
_cell.length_b   1.000
_cell.length_c   1.000
_cell.angle_alpha   90.00
_cell.angle_beta   90.00
_cell.angle_gamma   90.00
#
_symmetry.space_group_name_H-M   'P 1'
#
loop_
_entity.id
_entity.type
_entity.pdbx_description
1 polymer ?
#
loop_
_entity_poly.entity_id
_entity_poly.type
_entity_poly.pdbx_seq_one_letter_code
_entity_poly.pdbx_strand_id
1 'polypeptide(L)'
;QDTVVALQALALYGALTYGPSEAGTRVSLSSAEHFQQDFQVSPAQRLLLQRVALPLVPGHYRLHVSGEGCVYLQTSLRYNVQPQQQDAAFQLQVATLPHTCAGSRAPKLFDIGINVSYTGQRNGSNMVIVDVKMLSGFIPVKSSVRKV
;
A
#
# COMPACT_ATOMS: atom_id res chain seq x y z
N GLN A 1 -11.31 -26.62 -5.26
CA GLN A 1 -11.71 -26.11 -6.59
C GLN A 1 -10.83 -24.94 -7.01
N ASP A 2 -10.56 -24.02 -6.08
CA ASP A 2 -9.80 -22.78 -6.30
C ASP A 2 -8.41 -22.97 -6.93
N THR A 3 -7.65 -23.97 -6.49
CA THR A 3 -6.30 -24.23 -7.01
C THR A 3 -6.29 -24.56 -8.50
N VAL A 4 -7.26 -25.36 -8.98
CA VAL A 4 -7.30 -25.79 -10.39
C VAL A 4 -7.61 -24.60 -11.30
N VAL A 5 -8.57 -23.76 -10.90
CA VAL A 5 -8.94 -22.56 -11.65
C VAL A 5 -7.81 -21.53 -11.64
N ALA A 6 -7.13 -21.35 -10.51
CA ALA A 6 -5.98 -20.44 -10.41
C ALA A 6 -4.81 -20.88 -11.31
N LEU A 7 -4.48 -22.17 -11.33
CA LEU A 7 -3.42 -22.70 -12.21
C LEU A 7 -3.78 -22.53 -13.69
N GLN A 8 -5.03 -22.78 -14.06
CA GLN A 8 -5.51 -22.56 -15.42
C GLN A 8 -5.39 -21.08 -15.83
N ALA A 9 -5.79 -20.15 -14.95
CA ALA A 9 -5.69 -18.71 -15.21
C ALA A 9 -4.22 -18.25 -15.35
N LEU A 10 -3.32 -18.74 -14.48
CA LEU A 10 -1.89 -18.43 -14.55
C LEU A 10 -1.25 -18.96 -15.83
N ALA A 11 -1.61 -20.17 -16.27
CA ALA A 11 -1.11 -20.74 -17.52
C ALA A 11 -1.55 -19.91 -18.73
N LEU A 12 -2.82 -19.49 -18.79
CA LEU A 12 -3.33 -18.62 -19.84
C LEU A 12 -2.64 -17.25 -19.85
N TYR A 13 -2.46 -16.64 -18.66
CA TYR A 13 -1.72 -15.39 -18.53
C TYR A 13 -0.27 -15.54 -19.00
N GLY A 14 0.39 -16.64 -18.64
CA GLY A 14 1.75 -16.95 -19.08
C GLY A 14 1.86 -17.06 -20.60
N ALA A 15 0.90 -17.71 -21.26
CA ALA A 15 0.88 -17.84 -22.72
C ALA A 15 0.74 -16.49 -23.45
N LEU A 16 0.06 -15.51 -22.84
CA LEU A 16 -0.13 -14.17 -23.40
C LEU A 16 1.04 -13.21 -23.12
N THR A 17 1.76 -13.41 -22.01
CA THR A 17 2.79 -12.47 -21.54
C THR A 17 4.22 -12.93 -21.80
N TYR A 18 4.42 -14.24 -21.96
CA TYR A 18 5.73 -14.81 -22.23
C TYR A 18 6.03 -14.79 -23.73
N GLY A 19 6.86 -13.83 -24.16
CA GLY A 19 7.39 -13.78 -25.52
C GLY A 19 8.65 -14.66 -25.66
N PRO A 20 8.81 -15.43 -26.75
CA PRO A 20 9.98 -16.27 -27.00
C PRO A 20 11.23 -15.48 -27.45
N SER A 21 11.14 -14.15 -27.54
CA SER A 21 12.16 -13.30 -28.17
C SER A 21 13.41 -13.14 -27.30
N GLU A 22 14.57 -13.51 -27.84
CA GLU A 22 15.87 -13.35 -27.15
C GLU A 22 16.34 -11.89 -27.08
N ALA A 23 15.88 -11.04 -28.00
CA ALA A 23 16.29 -9.63 -28.09
C ALA A 23 15.81 -8.78 -26.88
N GLY A 24 14.80 -9.28 -26.15
CA GLY A 24 14.23 -8.59 -24.99
C GLY A 24 13.41 -7.34 -25.36
N THR A 25 13.01 -6.61 -24.33
CA THR A 25 12.21 -5.38 -24.44
C THR A 25 12.98 -4.22 -23.84
N ARG A 26 13.06 -3.11 -24.58
CA ARG A 26 13.63 -1.86 -24.09
C ARG A 26 12.51 -0.92 -23.65
N VAL A 27 12.70 -0.33 -22.48
CA VAL A 27 11.81 0.70 -21.93
C VAL A 27 12.62 1.98 -21.75
N SER A 28 12.25 3.03 -22.45
CA SER A 28 12.86 4.35 -22.34
C SER A 28 11.92 5.29 -21.60
N LEU A 29 12.40 5.85 -20.50
CA LEU A 29 11.70 6.81 -19.67
C LEU A 29 12.38 8.16 -19.80
N SER A 30 11.63 9.21 -20.14
CA SER A 30 12.17 10.56 -20.28
C SER A 30 11.29 11.63 -19.65
N SER A 31 11.90 12.74 -19.24
CA SER A 31 11.21 13.98 -18.87
C SER A 31 11.62 15.13 -19.79
N ALA A 32 10.87 16.24 -19.76
CA ALA A 32 11.21 17.44 -20.53
C ALA A 32 12.52 18.10 -20.06
N GLU A 33 12.91 17.90 -18.80
CA GLU A 33 14.04 18.56 -18.14
C GLU A 33 15.27 17.64 -18.05
N HIS A 34 15.64 17.02 -19.18
CA HIS A 34 16.89 16.27 -19.35
C HIS A 34 17.04 14.97 -18.55
N PHE A 35 15.98 14.45 -17.91
CA PHE A 35 16.03 13.10 -17.35
C PHE A 35 15.75 12.07 -18.45
N GLN A 36 16.65 11.10 -18.61
CA GLN A 36 16.44 9.93 -19.45
C GLN A 36 16.97 8.69 -18.73
N GLN A 37 16.16 7.65 -18.67
CA GLN A 37 16.54 6.36 -18.12
C GLN A 37 16.04 5.26 -19.05
N ASP A 38 16.96 4.40 -19.47
CA ASP A 38 16.63 3.20 -20.24
C ASP A 38 16.69 1.96 -19.33
N PHE A 39 15.77 1.04 -19.57
CA PHE A 39 15.72 -0.29 -18.97
C PHE A 39 15.71 -1.34 -20.07
N GLN A 40 16.39 -2.45 -19.84
CA GLN A 40 16.37 -3.61 -20.73
C GLN A 40 15.79 -4.79 -19.96
N VAL A 41 14.76 -5.42 -20.52
CA VAL A 41 14.11 -6.60 -19.96
C VAL A 41 14.31 -7.75 -20.93
N SER A 42 15.33 -8.56 -20.67
CA SER A 42 15.62 -9.78 -21.43
C SER A 42 15.17 -11.03 -20.66
N PRO A 43 15.11 -12.22 -21.28
CA PRO A 43 14.82 -13.47 -20.58
C PRO A 43 15.72 -13.73 -19.35
N ALA A 44 16.97 -13.26 -19.39
CA ALA A 44 17.91 -13.35 -18.27
C ALA A 44 17.60 -12.37 -17.11
N GLN A 45 16.98 -11.22 -17.41
CA GLN A 45 16.71 -10.14 -16.45
C GLN A 45 15.22 -9.99 -16.08
N ARG A 46 14.33 -10.81 -16.65
CA ARG A 46 12.87 -10.71 -16.45
C ARG A 46 12.39 -10.86 -15.00
N LEU A 47 13.19 -11.50 -14.16
CA LEU A 47 12.90 -11.66 -12.73
C LEU A 47 13.52 -10.55 -11.87
N LEU A 48 14.38 -9.71 -12.47
CA LEU A 48 15.03 -8.60 -11.79
C LEU A 48 14.11 -7.38 -11.79
N LEU A 49 13.77 -6.92 -10.60
CA LEU A 49 13.05 -5.66 -10.44
C LEU A 49 14.01 -4.48 -10.65
N GLN A 50 13.77 -3.70 -11.70
CA GLN A 50 14.54 -2.50 -12.01
C GLN A 50 13.75 -1.27 -11.56
N ARG A 51 14.42 -0.32 -10.90
CA ARG A 51 13.78 0.88 -10.32
C ARG A 51 14.65 2.11 -10.55
N VAL A 52 14.01 3.26 -10.73
CA VAL A 52 14.66 4.56 -10.74
C VAL A 52 13.82 5.55 -9.93
N ALA A 53 14.49 6.42 -9.18
CA ALA A 53 13.83 7.55 -8.54
C ALA A 53 13.58 8.64 -9.58
N LEU A 54 12.34 9.12 -9.65
CA LEU A 54 11.99 10.24 -10.53
C LEU A 54 12.51 11.54 -9.89
N PRO A 55 13.27 12.38 -10.63
CA PRO A 55 13.97 13.52 -10.05
C PRO A 55 13.04 14.66 -9.61
N LEU A 56 11.86 14.78 -10.20
CA LEU A 56 10.90 15.84 -9.92
C LEU A 56 9.50 15.27 -9.67
N VAL A 57 8.88 15.70 -8.59
CA VAL A 57 7.55 15.27 -8.19
C VAL A 57 6.78 16.48 -7.66
N PRO A 58 5.66 16.90 -8.27
CA PRO A 58 5.05 16.35 -9.49
C PRO A 58 5.87 16.67 -10.76
N GLY A 59 5.83 15.79 -11.75
CA GLY A 59 6.55 15.98 -13.01
C GLY A 59 5.89 15.23 -14.17
N HIS A 60 6.19 15.65 -15.41
CA HIS A 60 5.70 15.00 -16.63
C HIS A 60 6.77 14.05 -17.18
N TYR A 61 6.38 12.78 -17.30
CA TYR A 61 7.24 11.70 -17.78
C TYR A 61 6.60 11.01 -18.98
N ARG A 62 7.42 10.68 -19.98
CA ARG A 62 7.02 9.90 -21.16
C ARG A 62 7.72 8.55 -21.12
N LEU A 63 6.94 7.52 -21.45
CA LEU A 63 7.42 6.15 -21.54
C LEU A 63 7.34 5.69 -23.00
N HIS A 64 8.42 5.10 -23.50
CA HIS A 64 8.46 4.43 -24.78
C HIS A 64 8.91 2.99 -24.59
N VAL A 65 8.14 2.04 -25.09
CA VAL A 65 8.44 0.60 -24.99
C VAL A 65 8.63 0.07 -26.41
N SER A 66 9.74 -0.63 -26.64
CA SER A 66 10.07 -1.23 -27.93
C SER A 66 10.61 -2.64 -27.74
N GLY A 67 10.16 -3.59 -28.56
CA GLY A 67 10.52 -5.01 -28.50
C GLY A 67 9.28 -5.90 -28.52
N GLU A 68 9.49 -7.19 -28.31
CA GLU A 68 8.45 -8.23 -28.48
C GLU A 68 7.99 -8.85 -27.14
N GLY A 69 8.45 -8.34 -26.01
CA GLY A 69 8.08 -8.84 -24.68
C GLY A 69 7.07 -7.95 -23.96
N CYS A 70 6.46 -8.50 -22.92
CA CYS A 70 5.61 -7.75 -22.01
C CYS A 70 6.43 -7.22 -20.81
N VAL A 71 6.17 -5.97 -20.41
CA VAL A 71 6.78 -5.36 -19.22
C VAL A 71 5.70 -4.81 -18.31
N TYR A 72 5.83 -5.08 -17.01
CA TYR A 72 4.96 -4.49 -15.98
C TYR A 72 5.62 -3.23 -15.42
N LEU A 73 4.97 -2.08 -15.62
CA LEU A 73 5.40 -0.81 -15.05
C LEU A 73 4.52 -0.42 -13.87
N GLN A 74 5.18 -0.01 -12.79
CA GLN A 74 4.51 0.48 -11.59
C GLN A 74 5.19 1.75 -11.10
N THR A 75 4.40 2.81 -10.90
CA THR A 75 4.83 4.07 -10.30
C THR A 75 4.23 4.18 -8.89
N SER A 76 5.01 4.73 -7.96
CA SER A 76 4.58 4.92 -6.58
C SER A 76 5.01 6.29 -6.09
N LEU A 77 4.04 7.10 -5.65
CA LEU A 77 4.27 8.39 -5.01
C LEU A 77 3.96 8.26 -3.52
N ARG A 78 4.90 8.70 -2.67
CA ARG A 78 4.74 8.74 -1.21
C ARG A 78 4.91 10.17 -0.73
N TYR A 79 3.88 10.72 -0.10
CA TYR A 79 3.87 12.06 0.46
C TYR A 79 2.98 12.09 1.70
N ASN A 80 3.26 13.03 2.60
CA ASN A 80 2.46 13.23 3.80
C ASN A 80 1.42 14.32 3.51
N VAL A 81 0.16 14.01 3.75
CA VAL A 81 -0.93 15.00 3.79
C VAL A 81 -1.44 15.11 5.22
N GLN A 82 -1.84 16.31 5.61
CA GLN A 82 -2.57 16.46 6.85
C GLN A 82 -4.00 15.89 6.63
N PRO A 83 -4.46 14.95 7.47
CA PRO A 83 -5.79 14.39 7.31
C PRO A 83 -6.86 15.48 7.40
N GLN A 84 -7.64 15.67 6.34
CA GLN A 84 -8.82 16.53 6.37
C GLN A 84 -10.00 15.73 6.96
N GLN A 85 -10.64 16.27 7.99
CA GLN A 85 -11.75 15.57 8.68
C GLN A 85 -13.02 15.43 7.83
N GLN A 86 -13.16 16.19 6.73
CA GLN A 86 -14.42 16.30 5.99
C GLN A 86 -14.73 15.09 5.07
N ASP A 87 -13.73 14.33 4.64
CA ASP A 87 -13.91 13.22 3.68
C ASP A 87 -13.89 11.83 4.33
N ALA A 88 -13.83 11.75 5.67
CA ALA A 88 -13.76 10.47 6.37
C ALA A 88 -15.16 9.83 6.48
N ALA A 89 -15.30 8.60 5.96
CA ALA A 89 -16.52 7.81 6.10
C ALA A 89 -16.77 7.32 7.54
N PHE A 90 -15.81 7.52 8.43
CA PHE A 90 -15.91 7.19 9.84
C PHE A 90 -15.38 8.35 10.69
N GLN A 91 -16.09 8.68 11.74
CA GLN A 91 -15.59 9.53 12.80
C GLN A 91 -14.98 8.63 13.89
N LEU A 92 -13.70 8.85 14.18
CA LEU A 92 -12.94 8.12 15.17
C LEU A 92 -12.50 9.08 16.27
N GLN A 93 -12.90 8.78 17.51
CA GLN A 93 -12.43 9.50 18.70
C GLN A 93 -11.69 8.51 19.60
N VAL A 94 -10.49 8.89 20.01
CA VAL A 94 -9.63 8.08 20.88
C VAL A 94 -9.25 8.91 22.10
N ALA A 95 -9.41 8.32 23.28
CA ALA A 95 -9.05 8.95 24.54
C ALA A 95 -8.40 7.93 25.48
N THR A 96 -7.50 8.41 26.34
CA THR A 96 -6.95 7.60 27.44
C THR A 96 -7.64 7.92 28.74
N LEU A 97 -7.74 6.93 29.62
CA LEU A 97 -8.24 7.08 30.98
C LEU A 97 -7.16 6.56 31.96
N PRO A 98 -6.55 7.44 32.78
CA PRO A 98 -6.75 8.89 32.84
C PRO A 98 -6.22 9.64 31.60
N HIS A 99 -6.76 10.84 31.36
CA HIS A 99 -6.33 11.71 30.25
C HIS A 99 -4.90 12.25 30.42
N THR A 100 -4.43 12.31 31.67
CA THR A 100 -3.08 12.74 32.03
C THR A 100 -2.37 11.61 32.77
N CYS A 101 -1.05 11.55 32.65
CA CYS A 101 -0.21 10.59 33.38
C CYS A 101 -0.06 10.97 34.86
N ALA A 102 -1.14 11.37 35.52
CA ALA A 102 -1.16 11.71 36.94
C ALA A 102 -1.22 10.44 37.79
N GLY A 103 -0.27 10.28 38.71
CA GLY A 103 -0.20 9.16 39.64
C GLY A 103 0.75 8.03 39.20
N SER A 104 1.12 7.19 40.15
CA SER A 104 2.14 6.14 39.96
C SER A 104 1.70 4.97 39.08
N ARG A 105 0.38 4.81 38.85
CA ARG A 105 -0.21 3.73 38.07
C ARG A 105 -0.34 4.07 36.58
N ALA A 106 -0.65 5.31 36.24
CA ALA A 106 -0.92 5.74 34.86
C ALA A 106 0.22 5.44 33.87
N PRO A 107 1.51 5.58 34.22
CA PRO A 107 2.61 5.20 33.33
C PRO A 107 2.72 3.69 33.08
N LYS A 108 2.10 2.84 33.90
CA LYS A 108 2.18 1.37 33.82
C LYS A 108 0.90 0.76 33.26
N LEU A 109 -0.25 1.37 33.52
CA LEU A 109 -1.57 0.89 33.12
C LEU A 109 -2.54 2.07 32.97
N PHE A 110 -3.18 2.13 31.82
CA PHE A 110 -4.25 3.06 31.51
C PHE A 110 -5.20 2.41 30.51
N ASP A 111 -6.45 2.85 30.48
CA ASP A 111 -7.44 2.37 29.52
C ASP A 111 -7.43 3.24 28.26
N ILE A 112 -7.73 2.63 27.11
CA ILE A 112 -7.88 3.31 25.83
C ILE A 112 -9.36 3.20 25.42
N GLY A 113 -10.07 4.32 25.47
CA GLY A 113 -11.43 4.44 24.97
C GLY A 113 -11.41 4.76 23.48
N ILE A 114 -12.08 3.93 22.68
CA ILE A 114 -12.21 4.11 21.24
C ILE A 114 -13.70 4.22 20.91
N ASN A 115 -14.11 5.36 20.36
CA ASN A 115 -15.46 5.60 19.89
C ASN A 115 -15.44 5.76 18.36
N VAL A 116 -16.22 4.94 17.67
CA VAL A 116 -16.29 4.89 16.20
C VAL A 116 -17.73 5.05 15.77
N SER A 117 -18.00 6.02 14.90
CA SER A 117 -19.30 6.15 14.24
C SER A 117 -19.12 6.21 12.73
N TYR A 118 -20.05 5.57 12.00
CA TYR A 118 -20.08 5.64 10.54
C TYR A 118 -20.78 6.92 10.10
N THR A 119 -20.10 7.74 9.31
CA THR A 119 -20.57 9.03 8.79
C THR A 119 -20.51 9.08 7.25
N GLY A 120 -20.37 7.91 6.62
CA GLY A 120 -20.30 7.80 5.17
C GLY A 120 -21.64 8.01 4.48
N GLN A 121 -21.61 8.09 3.15
CA GLN A 121 -22.77 8.42 2.31
C GLN A 121 -23.81 7.30 2.20
N ARG A 122 -23.50 6.08 2.64
CA ARG A 122 -24.45 4.95 2.60
C ARG A 122 -25.25 4.90 3.90
N ASN A 123 -26.31 4.10 3.93
CA ASN A 123 -27.13 3.94 5.14
C ASN A 123 -26.40 3.20 6.29
N GLY A 124 -25.31 2.50 6.00
CA GLY A 124 -24.51 1.78 6.99
C GLY A 124 -23.26 1.13 6.40
N SER A 125 -22.37 0.67 7.28
CA SER A 125 -21.23 -0.18 6.93
C SER A 125 -21.58 -1.67 7.09
N ASN A 126 -20.82 -2.55 6.45
CA ASN A 126 -20.86 -3.98 6.71
C ASN A 126 -19.95 -4.30 7.92
N MET A 127 -18.85 -5.02 7.69
CA MET A 127 -17.84 -5.30 8.71
C MET A 127 -16.85 -4.16 8.83
N VAL A 128 -16.53 -3.78 10.07
CA VAL A 128 -15.51 -2.77 10.40
C VAL A 128 -14.40 -3.44 11.20
N ILE A 129 -13.16 -3.16 10.84
CA ILE A 129 -11.96 -3.62 11.56
C ILE A 129 -11.27 -2.38 12.12
N VAL A 130 -11.00 -2.38 13.43
CA VAL A 130 -10.24 -1.32 14.11
C VAL A 130 -8.85 -1.88 14.43
N ASP A 131 -7.83 -1.30 13.81
CA ASP A 131 -6.43 -1.62 14.11
C ASP A 131 -5.85 -0.57 15.07
N VAL A 132 -5.27 -1.03 16.19
CA VAL A 132 -4.77 -0.17 17.27
C VAL A 132 -3.28 -0.39 17.43
N LYS A 133 -2.50 0.59 16.95
CA LYS A 133 -1.05 0.60 17.15
C LYS A 133 -0.69 1.11 18.54
N MET A 134 -0.17 0.23 19.39
CA MET A 134 0.27 0.59 20.75
C MET A 134 1.55 1.43 20.73
N LEU A 135 1.74 2.20 21.82
CA LEU A 135 3.02 2.83 22.12
C LEU A 135 4.10 1.76 22.37
N SER A 136 5.34 2.07 22.00
CA SER A 136 6.47 1.17 22.22
C SER A 136 6.61 0.80 23.69
N GLY A 137 6.74 -0.50 23.99
CA GLY A 137 6.85 -1.02 25.36
C GLY A 137 5.52 -1.34 26.05
N PHE A 138 4.38 -1.03 25.43
CA PHE A 138 3.06 -1.39 25.97
C PHE A 138 2.47 -2.60 25.22
N ILE A 139 1.75 -3.43 25.97
CA ILE A 139 0.95 -4.54 25.44
C ILE A 139 -0.49 -4.45 25.97
N PRO A 140 -1.51 -4.82 25.17
CA PRO A 140 -2.88 -4.86 25.65
C PRO A 140 -3.05 -5.93 26.73
N VAL A 141 -3.84 -5.63 27.74
CA VAL A 141 -4.27 -6.62 28.73
C VAL A 141 -5.26 -7.58 28.07
N LYS A 142 -4.91 -8.86 27.98
CA LYS A 142 -5.70 -9.86 27.21
C LYS A 142 -7.16 -9.93 27.63
N SER A 143 -7.45 -9.83 28.93
CA SER A 143 -8.80 -9.87 29.48
C SER A 143 -9.64 -8.64 29.17
N SER A 144 -9.04 -7.49 28.83
CA SER A 144 -9.81 -6.29 28.46
C SER A 144 -10.25 -6.30 26.99
N VAL A 145 -9.53 -7.02 26.12
CA VAL A 145 -9.83 -7.07 24.68
C VAL A 145 -10.70 -8.28 24.31
N ARG A 146 -10.47 -9.43 24.96
CA ARG A 146 -11.30 -10.62 24.77
C ARG A 146 -12.37 -10.65 25.85
N LYS A 147 -13.59 -10.24 25.51
CA LYS A 147 -14.76 -10.60 26.31
C LYS A 147 -15.01 -12.10 26.12
N VAL A 148 -15.07 -12.83 27.23
CA VAL A 148 -15.56 -14.22 27.29
C VAL A 148 -17.06 -14.22 27.10
#